data_AF-X0T5L5-F1
#
_entry.id   AF-X0T5L5-F1
#
_cell.length_a   1.000
_cell.length_b   1.000
_cell.length_c   1.000
_cell.angle_alpha   90.00
_cell.angle_beta   90.00
_cell.angle_gamma   90.00
#
_symmetry.space_group_name_H-M   'P 1'
#
loop_
_entity.id
_entity.type
_entity.pdbx_description
1 polymer ?
#
loop_
_entity_poly.entity_id
_entity_poly.type
_entity_poly.pdbx_seq_one_letter_code
_entity_poly.pdbx_strand_id
1 'polypeptide(L)'
;MRKFLDLTLMLEDGTRALDLDPITFVNKYRSIYQDGYNLSQVILSSHVGTHIDAPYHFLEQGVTLDRVPLDRLIGNARLLDFSYKKAKELITRKEIESYDSVISRDDIIILRTDWYKKFPSHEYGYDNPNVSTEAVKYLVQKKIKMLAVESPTLNWEDNPDAHKI
;
A
#
# COMPACT_ATOMS: atom_id res chain seq x y z
N MET A 1 16.81 9.77 21.39
CA MET A 1 16.01 10.57 20.43
C MET A 1 15.26 9.60 19.54
N ARG A 2 13.94 9.79 19.30
CA ARG A 2 13.19 8.91 18.38
C ARG A 2 13.51 9.30 16.94
N LYS A 3 13.72 8.32 16.05
CA LYS A 3 13.91 8.52 14.62
C LYS A 3 12.59 8.26 13.90
N PHE A 4 12.21 9.16 13.00
CA PHE A 4 11.08 8.96 12.11
C PHE A 4 11.62 8.52 10.75
N LEU A 5 10.97 7.51 10.16
CA LEU A 5 11.26 7.04 8.81
C LEU A 5 10.01 7.32 7.98
N ASP A 6 10.20 8.04 6.88
CA ASP A 6 9.15 8.27 5.90
C ASP A 6 9.08 7.06 4.97
N LEU A 7 7.88 6.48 4.86
CA LEU A 7 7.59 5.33 4.00
C LEU A 7 6.70 5.72 2.80
N THR A 8 6.56 7.03 2.54
CA THR A 8 5.70 7.55 1.48
C THR A 8 6.45 7.80 0.18
N LEU A 9 5.77 7.56 -0.94
CA LEU A 9 6.20 7.94 -2.28
C LEU A 9 5.85 9.42 -2.52
N MET A 10 6.72 10.13 -3.24
CA MET A 10 6.42 11.50 -3.67
C MET A 10 5.32 11.50 -4.73
N LEU A 11 4.28 12.32 -4.53
CA LEU A 11 3.26 12.57 -5.53
C LEU A 11 3.54 13.87 -6.27
N GLU A 12 3.53 13.80 -7.59
CA GLU A 12 3.68 14.94 -8.50
C GLU A 12 2.47 15.02 -9.45
N ASP A 13 2.30 16.18 -10.12
CA ASP A 13 1.37 16.30 -11.24
C ASP A 13 1.66 15.21 -12.28
N GLY A 14 0.63 14.52 -12.77
CA GLY A 14 0.81 13.39 -13.68
C GLY A 14 0.90 12.01 -12.99
N THR A 15 1.09 11.96 -11.66
CA THR A 15 1.30 10.70 -10.94
C THR A 15 0.05 9.83 -10.92
N ARG A 16 0.20 8.52 -11.17
CA ARG A 16 -0.85 7.49 -11.06
C ARG A 16 -0.25 6.16 -10.61
N ALA A 17 -1.05 5.30 -9.99
CA ALA A 17 -0.61 3.96 -9.57
C ALA A 17 -0.67 2.96 -10.74
N LEU A 18 -1.77 2.96 -11.48
CA LEU A 18 -1.99 2.15 -12.68
C LEU A 18 -2.28 3.03 -13.90
N ASP A 19 -2.07 2.51 -15.11
CA ASP A 19 -2.29 3.29 -16.33
C ASP A 19 -3.76 3.68 -16.56
N LEU A 20 -4.68 2.90 -15.99
CA LEU A 20 -6.13 3.15 -16.07
C LEU A 20 -6.66 4.05 -14.95
N ASP A 21 -5.82 4.37 -13.94
CA ASP A 21 -6.25 5.20 -12.83
C ASP A 21 -6.33 6.68 -13.24
N PRO A 22 -7.19 7.48 -12.56
CA PRO A 22 -7.15 8.92 -12.68
C PRO A 22 -5.77 9.47 -12.34
N ILE A 23 -5.29 10.37 -13.18
CA ILE A 23 -4.03 11.08 -12.98
C ILE A 23 -4.18 12.08 -11.82
N THR A 24 -3.16 12.16 -10.96
CA THR A 24 -3.02 13.23 -9.97
C THR A 24 -2.85 14.55 -10.70
N PHE A 25 -3.73 15.51 -10.41
CA PHE A 25 -3.66 16.84 -10.98
C PHE A 25 -3.26 17.84 -9.89
N VAL A 26 -2.14 18.54 -10.09
CA VAL A 26 -1.64 19.59 -9.20
C VAL A 26 -1.49 20.89 -9.99
N ASN A 27 -2.39 21.82 -9.72
CA ASN A 27 -2.37 23.15 -10.34
C ASN A 27 -1.89 24.20 -9.33
N LYS A 28 -0.80 24.90 -9.64
CA LYS A 28 -0.33 26.06 -8.85
C LYS A 28 -1.27 27.23 -9.10
N TYR A 29 -2.26 27.37 -8.22
CA TYR A 29 -3.39 28.30 -8.37
C TYR A 29 -3.05 29.74 -7.97
N ARG A 30 -2.16 29.92 -6.98
CA ARG A 30 -1.67 31.24 -6.52
C ARG A 30 -0.18 31.20 -6.29
N SER A 31 0.46 32.36 -6.40
CA SER A 31 1.90 32.52 -6.15
C SER A 31 2.19 33.69 -5.22
N ILE A 32 3.25 33.60 -4.42
CA ILE A 32 3.67 34.72 -3.56
C ILE A 32 3.92 35.99 -4.36
N TYR A 33 4.52 35.88 -5.55
CA TYR A 33 4.86 37.05 -6.37
C TYR A 33 3.62 37.84 -6.83
N GLN A 34 2.53 37.15 -7.17
CA GLN A 34 1.32 37.80 -7.70
C GLN A 34 0.26 38.04 -6.62
N ASP A 35 0.14 37.12 -5.66
CA ASP A 35 -1.00 37.05 -4.73
C ASP A 35 -0.60 37.20 -3.25
N GLY A 36 0.71 37.17 -2.94
CA GLY A 36 1.22 37.24 -1.56
C GLY A 36 1.22 35.90 -0.80
N TYR A 37 0.74 34.81 -1.39
CA TYR A 37 0.79 33.45 -0.82
C TYR A 37 0.83 32.38 -1.92
N ASN A 38 1.33 31.19 -1.60
CA ASN A 38 1.28 30.04 -2.49
C ASN A 38 0.02 29.20 -2.18
N LEU A 39 -0.70 28.78 -3.21
CA LEU A 39 -1.82 27.85 -3.11
C LEU A 39 -1.84 26.95 -4.32
N SER A 40 -2.00 25.65 -4.10
CA SER A 40 -2.21 24.68 -5.17
C SER A 40 -3.57 24.01 -5.00
N GLN A 41 -4.26 23.78 -6.12
CA GLN A 41 -5.37 22.83 -6.17
C GLN A 41 -4.80 21.43 -6.41
N VAL A 42 -5.29 20.46 -5.67
CA VAL A 42 -4.92 19.04 -5.80
C VAL A 42 -6.18 18.22 -6.03
N ILE A 43 -6.18 17.39 -7.07
CA ILE A 43 -7.20 16.38 -7.35
C ILE A 43 -6.49 15.04 -7.41
N LEU A 44 -6.94 14.07 -6.61
CA LEU A 44 -6.29 12.76 -6.47
C LEU A 44 -7.30 11.61 -6.49
N SER A 45 -6.86 10.45 -6.96
CA SER A 45 -7.54 9.17 -6.73
C SER A 45 -7.34 8.73 -5.27
N SER A 46 -8.28 7.96 -4.72
CA SER A 46 -8.12 7.37 -3.38
C SER A 46 -7.03 6.28 -3.32
N HIS A 47 -6.59 5.76 -4.46
CA HIS A 47 -5.60 4.68 -4.57
C HIS A 47 -4.29 5.11 -5.26
N VAL A 48 -3.95 6.41 -5.23
CA VAL A 48 -2.70 6.89 -5.86
C VAL A 48 -1.50 6.84 -4.91
N GLY A 49 -0.38 6.30 -5.39
CA GLY A 49 0.88 6.21 -4.64
C GLY A 49 0.73 5.45 -3.32
N THR A 50 1.33 5.97 -2.24
CA THR A 50 1.17 5.40 -0.90
C THR A 50 -0.22 5.73 -0.36
N HIS A 51 -1.09 4.73 -0.25
CA HIS A 51 -2.49 4.87 0.15
C HIS A 51 -2.91 3.78 1.15
N ILE A 52 -4.19 3.81 1.55
CA ILE A 52 -4.78 2.82 2.45
C ILE A 52 -6.10 2.32 1.88
N ASP A 53 -6.24 1.00 1.86
CA ASP A 53 -7.49 0.34 1.51
C ASP A 53 -8.35 0.11 2.74
N ALA A 54 -9.57 0.65 2.72
CA ALA A 54 -10.61 0.30 3.67
C ALA A 54 -11.41 -0.90 3.14
N PRO A 55 -12.05 -1.71 4.00
CA PRO A 55 -12.87 -2.85 3.56
C PRO A 55 -13.92 -2.50 2.49
N TYR A 56 -14.46 -1.27 2.51
CA TYR A 56 -15.38 -0.77 1.50
C TYR A 56 -14.85 -0.84 0.05
N HIS A 57 -13.52 -0.89 -0.14
CA HIS A 57 -12.91 -0.97 -1.47
C HIS A 57 -13.37 -2.22 -2.27
N PHE A 58 -13.53 -3.36 -1.59
CA PHE A 58 -13.95 -4.63 -2.22
C PHE A 58 -15.21 -5.25 -1.61
N LEU A 59 -15.72 -4.70 -0.50
CA LEU A 59 -16.94 -5.15 0.18
C LEU A 59 -17.98 -4.03 0.16
N GLU A 60 -19.09 -4.24 -0.54
CA GLU A 60 -20.18 -3.24 -0.67
C GLU A 60 -20.70 -2.72 0.68
N GLN A 61 -20.75 -3.59 1.69
CA GLN A 61 -21.16 -3.25 3.07
C GLN A 61 -19.96 -3.10 4.01
N GLY A 62 -18.76 -2.95 3.45
CA GLY A 62 -17.51 -2.78 4.17
C GLY A 62 -17.45 -1.45 4.92
N VAL A 63 -16.62 -1.41 5.95
CA VAL A 63 -16.36 -0.18 6.71
C VAL A 63 -15.61 0.82 5.82
N THR A 64 -16.09 2.06 5.76
CA THR A 64 -15.44 3.17 5.07
C THR A 64 -14.27 3.72 5.89
N LEU A 65 -13.29 4.35 5.24
CA LEU A 65 -12.06 4.80 5.89
C LEU A 65 -12.29 5.73 7.09
N ASP A 66 -13.26 6.65 7.00
CA ASP A 66 -13.65 7.58 8.07
C ASP A 66 -14.19 6.89 9.33
N ARG A 67 -14.57 5.61 9.21
CA ARG A 67 -15.10 4.78 10.31
C ARG A 67 -14.11 3.74 10.81
N VAL A 68 -12.93 3.62 10.20
CA VAL A 68 -11.89 2.72 10.67
C VAL A 68 -11.34 3.23 12.01
N PRO A 69 -11.35 2.43 13.09
CA PRO A 69 -10.79 2.82 14.38
C PRO A 69 -9.30 3.20 14.28
N LEU A 70 -8.89 4.33 14.88
CA LEU A 70 -7.50 4.81 14.82
C LEU A 70 -6.48 3.82 15.42
N ASP A 71 -6.90 3.02 16.39
CA ASP A 71 -6.06 1.98 16.99
C ASP A 71 -5.72 0.86 16.01
N ARG A 72 -6.48 0.68 14.91
CA ARG A 72 -6.08 -0.21 13.81
C ARG A 72 -4.94 0.34 12.97
N LEU A 73 -4.74 1.66 12.96
CA LEU A 73 -3.74 2.35 12.14
C LEU A 73 -2.40 2.55 12.87
N ILE A 74 -2.32 2.19 14.15
CA ILE A 74 -1.14 2.38 15.00
C ILE A 74 -0.80 1.06 15.68
N GLY A 75 0.45 0.61 15.54
CA GLY A 75 0.91 -0.64 16.13
C GLY A 75 2.39 -0.90 15.93
N ASN A 76 2.83 -2.07 16.39
CA ASN A 76 4.17 -2.55 16.12
C ASN A 76 4.25 -3.01 14.66
N ALA A 77 5.24 -2.54 13.92
CA ALA A 77 5.50 -2.99 12.57
C ALA A 77 6.51 -4.14 12.55
N ARG A 78 6.24 -5.19 11.78
CA ARG A 78 7.18 -6.27 11.46
C ARG A 78 7.52 -6.19 9.98
N LEU A 79 8.79 -5.95 9.69
CA LEU A 79 9.31 -5.95 8.33
C LEU A 79 9.75 -7.36 7.96
N LEU A 80 9.10 -7.96 6.97
CA LEU A 80 9.49 -9.27 6.43
C LEU A 80 10.24 -9.03 5.12
N ASP A 81 11.45 -9.58 5.00
CA ASP A 81 12.30 -9.32 3.83
C ASP A 81 12.00 -10.30 2.70
N PHE A 82 11.53 -9.74 1.59
CA PHE A 82 11.26 -10.38 0.31
C PHE A 82 11.95 -9.62 -0.83
N SER A 83 12.99 -8.82 -0.54
CA SER A 83 13.75 -8.07 -1.55
C SER A 83 14.47 -8.94 -2.59
N TYR A 84 14.53 -10.26 -2.34
CA TYR A 84 15.01 -11.26 -3.29
C TYR A 84 13.98 -11.66 -4.36
N LYS A 85 12.70 -11.29 -4.18
CA LYS A 85 11.62 -11.61 -5.14
C LYS A 85 11.79 -10.83 -6.44
N LYS A 86 11.56 -11.52 -7.55
CA LYS A 86 11.57 -10.92 -8.88
C LYS A 86 10.17 -10.52 -9.31
N ALA A 87 10.11 -9.78 -10.42
CA ALA A 87 8.86 -9.44 -11.09
C ALA A 87 7.94 -10.66 -11.22
N LYS A 88 6.67 -10.49 -10.84
CA LYS A 88 5.60 -11.50 -10.87
C LYS A 88 5.83 -12.75 -10.02
N GLU A 89 6.91 -12.82 -9.23
CA GLU A 89 7.09 -13.95 -8.32
C GLU A 89 6.10 -13.89 -7.16
N LEU A 90 5.62 -15.06 -6.76
CA LEU A 90 4.63 -15.21 -5.69
C LEU A 90 5.33 -15.32 -4.33
N ILE A 91 4.93 -14.49 -3.37
CA ILE A 91 5.21 -14.62 -1.95
C ILE A 91 4.22 -15.65 -1.40
N THR A 92 4.74 -16.82 -1.04
CA THR A 92 3.92 -17.96 -0.64
C THR A 92 3.68 -17.99 0.88
N ARG A 93 2.60 -18.66 1.30
CA ARG A 93 2.32 -18.96 2.71
C ARG A 93 3.53 -19.55 3.44
N LYS A 94 4.20 -20.54 2.83
CA LYS A 94 5.37 -21.22 3.43
C LYS A 94 6.51 -20.24 3.74
N GLU A 95 6.73 -19.25 2.86
CA GLU A 95 7.76 -18.25 3.10
C GLU A 95 7.35 -17.28 4.22
N ILE A 96 6.09 -16.88 4.30
CA ILE A 96 5.60 -16.07 5.43
C ILE A 96 5.69 -16.86 6.75
N GLU A 97 5.34 -18.14 6.75
CA GLU A 97 5.44 -19.02 7.94
C GLU A 97 6.88 -19.15 8.46
N SER A 98 7.90 -18.95 7.61
CA SER A 98 9.29 -18.90 8.08
C SER A 98 9.56 -17.73 9.05
N TYR A 99 8.70 -16.71 9.04
CA TYR A 99 8.72 -15.57 9.96
C TYR A 99 7.72 -15.72 11.13
N ASP A 100 7.07 -16.88 11.33
CA ASP A 100 5.99 -17.06 12.33
C ASP A 100 6.39 -16.60 13.74
N SER A 101 7.66 -16.84 14.13
CA SER A 101 8.20 -16.49 15.44
C SER A 101 8.22 -14.98 15.75
N VAL A 102 8.19 -14.12 14.72
CA VAL A 102 8.18 -12.66 14.89
C VAL A 102 6.81 -12.03 14.62
N ILE A 103 5.84 -12.79 14.11
CA ILE A 103 4.49 -12.33 13.80
C ILE A 103 3.60 -12.56 15.01
N SER A 104 3.15 -11.46 15.62
CA SER A 104 2.21 -11.47 16.74
C SER A 104 0.85 -10.92 16.33
N ARG A 105 -0.16 -11.25 17.16
CA ARG A 105 -1.47 -10.59 17.09
C ARG A 105 -1.28 -9.07 17.19
N ASP A 106 -2.13 -8.35 16.47
CA ASP A 106 -2.18 -6.88 16.46
C ASP A 106 -0.94 -6.18 15.86
N ASP A 107 -0.01 -6.93 15.24
CA ASP A 107 1.10 -6.37 14.47
C ASP A 107 0.63 -5.80 13.12
N ILE A 108 1.37 -4.83 12.59
CA ILE A 108 1.32 -4.38 11.19
C ILE A 108 2.44 -5.12 10.46
N ILE A 109 2.11 -5.85 9.40
CA ILE A 109 3.09 -6.60 8.61
C ILE A 109 3.45 -5.79 7.38
N ILE A 110 4.73 -5.52 7.18
CA ILE A 110 5.26 -4.83 6.00
C ILE A 110 6.08 -5.86 5.21
N LEU A 111 5.68 -6.13 3.97
CA LEU A 111 6.43 -6.98 3.05
C LEU A 111 7.39 -6.12 2.24
N ARG A 112 8.67 -6.18 2.57
CA ARG A 112 9.71 -5.46 1.84
C ARG A 112 10.08 -6.22 0.58
N THR A 113 9.86 -5.64 -0.59
CA THR A 113 10.25 -6.23 -1.88
C THR A 113 11.24 -5.37 -2.66
N ASP A 114 11.57 -4.18 -2.13
CA ASP A 114 12.30 -3.12 -2.85
C ASP A 114 11.62 -2.71 -4.18
N TRP A 115 10.34 -3.06 -4.39
CA TRP A 115 9.55 -2.75 -5.57
C TRP A 115 9.23 -1.27 -5.72
N TYR A 116 9.23 -0.52 -4.60
CA TYR A 116 9.06 0.94 -4.63
C TYR A 116 10.07 1.63 -5.57
N LYS A 117 11.24 1.02 -5.82
CA LYS A 117 12.27 1.52 -6.74
C LYS A 117 11.82 1.57 -8.20
N LYS A 118 10.74 0.86 -8.55
CA LYS A 118 10.15 0.87 -9.89
C LYS A 118 9.16 2.02 -10.08
N PHE A 119 8.70 2.67 -9.03
CA PHE A 119 7.72 3.76 -9.13
C PHE A 119 8.29 4.96 -9.91
N PRO A 120 7.53 5.63 -10.79
CA PRO A 120 6.15 5.34 -11.23
C PRO A 120 6.11 4.67 -12.62
N SER A 121 7.01 3.73 -12.90
CA SER A 121 7.07 3.06 -14.21
C SER A 121 5.87 2.13 -14.46
N HIS A 122 5.62 1.77 -15.72
CA HIS A 122 4.65 0.74 -16.07
C HIS A 122 4.92 -0.59 -15.34
N GLU A 123 6.20 -0.96 -15.16
CA GLU A 123 6.61 -2.17 -14.43
C GLU A 123 6.12 -2.13 -12.96
N TYR A 124 6.16 -0.95 -12.31
CA TYR A 124 5.65 -0.79 -10.95
C TYR A 124 4.19 -1.22 -10.84
N GLY A 125 3.39 -0.81 -11.82
CA GLY A 125 1.97 -1.11 -11.93
C GLY A 125 1.69 -2.60 -12.09
N TYR A 126 2.32 -3.25 -13.06
CA TYR A 126 1.80 -4.52 -13.60
C TYR A 126 2.67 -5.76 -13.34
N ASP A 127 3.91 -5.58 -12.90
CA ASP A 127 4.89 -6.66 -12.82
C ASP A 127 5.32 -6.96 -11.38
N ASN A 128 4.63 -6.43 -10.36
CA ASN A 128 5.03 -6.60 -8.96
C ASN A 128 5.04 -8.07 -8.48
N PRO A 129 5.88 -8.38 -7.49
CA PRO A 129 5.71 -9.60 -6.70
C PRO A 129 4.29 -9.67 -6.14
N ASN A 130 3.66 -10.83 -6.24
CA ASN A 130 2.28 -11.05 -5.79
C ASN A 130 2.28 -11.75 -4.43
N VAL A 131 1.26 -11.53 -3.61
CA VAL A 131 1.04 -12.26 -2.35
C VAL A 131 -0.01 -13.33 -2.59
N SER A 132 0.28 -14.59 -2.23
CA SER A 132 -0.69 -15.66 -2.43
C SER A 132 -1.89 -15.51 -1.50
N THR A 133 -3.08 -15.89 -1.98
CA THR A 133 -4.33 -15.86 -1.19
C THR A 133 -4.20 -16.67 0.10
N GLU A 134 -3.46 -17.78 0.08
CA GLU A 134 -3.16 -18.57 1.28
C GLU A 134 -2.22 -17.87 2.26
N ALA A 135 -1.29 -17.04 1.78
CA ALA A 135 -0.46 -16.18 2.63
C ALA A 135 -1.31 -15.12 3.33
N VAL A 136 -2.24 -14.47 2.60
CA VAL A 136 -3.18 -13.49 3.17
C VAL A 136 -4.06 -14.15 4.24
N LYS A 137 -4.67 -15.31 3.95
CA LYS A 137 -5.48 -16.07 4.94
C LYS A 137 -4.70 -16.39 6.21
N TYR A 138 -3.46 -16.82 6.08
CA TYR A 138 -2.61 -17.13 7.22
C TYR A 138 -2.37 -15.88 8.09
N LEU A 139 -2.08 -14.73 7.48
CA LEU A 139 -1.92 -13.47 8.20
C LEU A 139 -3.21 -13.02 8.92
N VAL A 140 -4.38 -13.20 8.29
CA VAL A 140 -5.68 -12.97 8.93
C VAL A 140 -5.90 -13.90 10.12
N GLN A 141 -5.53 -15.18 10.01
CA GLN A 141 -5.59 -16.14 11.13
C GLN A 141 -4.68 -15.72 12.30
N LYS A 142 -3.53 -15.10 12.00
CA LYS A 142 -2.63 -14.51 13.01
C LYS A 142 -3.19 -13.24 13.65
N LYS A 143 -4.32 -12.70 13.14
CA LYS A 143 -5.02 -11.51 13.66
C LYS A 143 -4.12 -10.28 13.64
N ILE A 144 -3.40 -10.07 12.55
CA ILE A 144 -2.67 -8.83 12.30
C ILE A 144 -3.65 -7.66 12.12
N LYS A 145 -3.19 -6.43 12.32
CA LYS A 145 -4.00 -5.22 12.09
C LYS A 145 -4.09 -4.85 10.61
N MET A 146 -2.96 -4.97 9.91
CA MET A 146 -2.77 -4.43 8.57
C MET A 146 -1.63 -5.16 7.88
N LEU A 147 -1.81 -5.42 6.59
CA LEU A 147 -0.76 -5.83 5.66
C LEU A 147 -0.39 -4.63 4.79
N ALA A 148 0.89 -4.30 4.72
CA ALA A 148 1.44 -3.26 3.87
C ALA A 148 2.39 -3.88 2.85
N VAL A 149 2.25 -3.45 1.60
CA VAL A 149 3.07 -3.84 0.46
C VAL A 149 3.61 -2.61 -0.24
N GLU A 150 4.68 -2.76 -1.02
CA GLU A 150 5.27 -1.66 -1.78
C GLU A 150 4.64 -1.49 -3.18
N SER A 151 3.90 -2.51 -3.64
CA SER A 151 3.18 -2.54 -4.91
C SER A 151 1.80 -1.88 -4.81
N PRO A 152 1.20 -1.47 -5.94
CA PRO A 152 -0.12 -0.85 -5.93
C PRO A 152 -1.27 -1.86 -5.71
N THR A 153 -0.99 -3.16 -5.71
CA THR A 153 -1.96 -4.23 -5.42
C THR A 153 -1.25 -5.41 -4.74
N LEU A 154 -2.02 -6.21 -3.99
CA LEU A 154 -1.54 -7.46 -3.37
C LEU A 154 -1.26 -8.56 -4.40
N ASN A 155 -2.12 -8.70 -5.41
CA ASN A 155 -2.05 -9.81 -6.36
C ASN A 155 -2.78 -9.45 -7.66
N TRP A 156 -2.17 -9.66 -8.82
CA TRP A 156 -2.82 -9.50 -10.12
C TRP A 156 -3.67 -10.69 -10.56
N GLU A 157 -3.25 -11.91 -10.21
CA GLU A 157 -3.88 -13.15 -10.68
C GLU A 157 -5.22 -13.43 -9.98
N ASP A 158 -5.32 -13.04 -8.71
CA ASP A 158 -6.49 -13.31 -7.86
C ASP A 158 -6.85 -12.06 -7.03
N ASN A 159 -6.76 -10.89 -7.68
CA ASN A 159 -6.86 -9.58 -7.04
C ASN A 159 -8.10 -9.44 -6.13
N PRO A 160 -9.33 -9.76 -6.59
CA PRO A 160 -10.52 -9.54 -5.78
C PRO A 160 -10.56 -10.42 -4.54
N ASP A 161 -10.05 -11.65 -4.60
CA ASP A 161 -10.21 -12.59 -3.50
C ASP A 161 -9.19 -12.30 -2.39
N ALA A 162 -7.95 -11.91 -2.74
CA ALA A 162 -6.96 -11.49 -1.75
C ALA A 162 -7.42 -10.26 -0.94
N HIS A 163 -8.14 -9.31 -1.54
CA HIS A 163 -8.61 -8.11 -0.85
C HIS A 163 -9.91 -8.30 -0.04
N LYS A 164 -10.65 -9.39 -0.27
CA LYS A 164 -11.92 -9.69 0.43
C LYS A 164 -11.76 -10.47 1.73
N ILE A 165 -10.56 -10.97 2.02
CA ILE A 165 -10.24 -11.86 3.15
C ILE A 165 -9.76 -11.02 4.35
#